data_AF-A0AAV2I9E7-F1
#
_entry.id   AF-A0AAV2I9E7-F1
#
_cell.length_a   1.000
_cell.length_b   1.000
_cell.length_c   1.000
_cell.angle_alpha   90.00
_cell.angle_beta   90.00
_cell.angle_gamma   90.00
#
_symmetry.space_group_name_H-M   'P 1'
#
loop_
_entity.id
_entity.type
_entity.pdbx_description
1 polymer ?
#
loop_
_entity_poly.entity_id
_entity_poly.type
_entity_poly.pdbx_seq_one_letter_code
_entity_poly.pdbx_strand_id
1 'polypeptide(L)' 'MLFVISAVYVLTNLTTLVLVFLRAAISETVATLSPAADAIFRLFYMSFLINCAVNPIIYNFYDRNFRKECFRMLSFSRK' A
#
# COMPACT_ATOMS: atom_id res chain seq x y z
N MET A 1 -14.22 -5.32 6.89
CA MET A 1 -12.79 -5.66 6.96
C MET A 1 -12.27 -6.21 5.64
N LEU A 2 -12.67 -7.42 5.23
CA LEU A 2 -12.16 -8.06 3.99
C LEU A 2 -12.38 -7.20 2.74
N PHE A 3 -13.57 -6.62 2.56
CA PHE A 3 -13.83 -5.72 1.43
C PHE A 3 -12.86 -4.53 1.37
N VAL A 4 -12.56 -3.90 2.51
CA VAL A 4 -11.66 -2.74 2.57
C VAL A 4 -10.22 -3.17 2.26
N ILE A 5 -9.78 -4.31 2.79
CA ILE A 5 -8.44 -4.88 2.51
C ILE A 5 -8.32 -5.20 1.02
N SER A 6 -9.32 -5.86 0.44
CA SER A 6 -9.35 -6.19 -0.99
C SER A 6 -9.37 -4.93 -1.86
N ALA A 7 -10.16 -3.91 -1.50
CA ALA A 7 -10.20 -2.66 -2.24
C ALA A 7 -8.84 -1.94 -2.23
N VAL A 8 -8.20 -1.82 -1.06
CA VAL A 8 -6.84 -1.25 -0.98
C VAL A 8 -5.86 -2.10 -1.77
N TYR A 9 -5.96 -3.44 -1.67
CA TYR A 9 -5.11 -4.34 -2.43
C TYR A 9 -5.21 -4.13 -3.93
N VAL A 10 -6.43 -4.08 -4.46
CA VAL A 10 -6.66 -3.84 -5.89
C VAL A 10 -6.09 -2.48 -6.28
N LEU A 11 -6.40 -1.40 -5.54
CA LEU A 11 -5.93 -0.06 -5.89
C LEU A 11 -4.40 0.02 -5.91
N THR A 12 -3.71 -0.46 -4.87
CA THR A 12 -2.25 -0.32 -4.79
C THR A 12 -1.52 -1.25 -5.76
N ASN A 13 -1.95 -2.51 -5.85
CA ASN A 13 -1.22 -3.50 -6.67
C ASN A 13 -1.55 -3.36 -8.15
N LEU A 14 -2.80 -3.05 -8.50
CA LEU A 14 -3.17 -2.85 -9.90
C LEU A 14 -2.45 -1.63 -10.48
N THR A 15 -2.41 -0.51 -9.75
CA THR A 15 -1.64 0.67 -10.18
C THR A 15 -0.17 0.32 -10.40
N THR A 16 0.45 -0.39 -9.46
CA THR A 16 1.86 -0.80 -9.58
C THR A 16 2.05 -1.73 -10.79
N LEU A 17 1.16 -2.70 -11.01
CA LEU A 17 1.24 -3.64 -12.12
C LEU A 17 1.12 -2.94 -13.48
N VAL A 18 0.19 -1.98 -13.61
CA VAL A 18 0.02 -1.17 -14.82
C VAL A 18 1.30 -0.38 -15.11
N LEU A 19 1.91 0.24 -14.09
CA LEU A 19 3.16 1.00 -14.28
C LEU A 19 4.35 0.11 -14.65
N VAL A 20 4.45 -1.08 -14.07
CA VAL A 20 5.45 -2.09 -14.47
C VAL A 20 5.26 -2.46 -15.94
N PHE A 21 4.02 -2.72 -16.35
CA PHE A 21 3.71 -3.08 -17.74
C PHE A 21 4.05 -1.94 -18.69
N LEU A 22 3.68 -0.70 -18.38
CA LEU A 22 4.04 0.47 -19.17
C LEU A 22 5.56 0.61 -19.31
N ARG A 23 6.31 0.44 -18.21
CA ARG A 23 7.77 0.48 -18.23
C ARG A 23 8.37 -0.61 -19.13
N ALA A 24 7.73 -1.77 -19.22
CA ALA A 24 8.16 -2.87 -20.08
C ALA A 24 7.76 -2.66 -21.56
N ALA A 25 6.55 -2.16 -21.83
CA ALA A 25 5.99 -2.03 -23.18
C ALA A 25 6.49 -0.79 -23.93
N ILE A 26 6.75 0.32 -23.22
CA ILE A 26 7.16 1.61 -23.81
C ILE A 26 8.37 2.19 -23.07
N SER A 27 9.42 1.39 -22.92
CA SER A 27 10.61 1.71 -22.12
C SER A 27 11.30 3.01 -22.55
N GLU A 28 11.39 3.30 -23.85
CA GLU A 28 12.01 4.52 -24.39
C GLU A 28 11.22 5.79 -24.02
N THR A 29 9.88 5.71 -24.05
CA THR A 29 9.00 6.82 -23.66
C THR A 29 9.07 7.08 -22.17
N VAL A 30 9.14 6.03 -21.35
CA VAL A 30 9.30 6.16 -19.90
C VAL A 30 10.68 6.71 -19.54
N ALA A 31 11.73 6.36 -20.29
CA ALA A 31 13.08 6.87 -20.08
C ALA A 31 13.25 8.36 -20.42
N THR A 32 12.36 8.92 -21.25
CA THR A 32 12.39 10.32 -21.70
C THR A 32 11.39 11.22 -20.97
N LEU A 33 10.79 10.73 -19.88
CA LEU A 33 9.91 11.53 -19.03
C LEU A 33 10.63 12.75 -18.46
N SER A 34 9.91 13.87 -18.41
CA SER A 34 10.39 15.06 -17.69
C SER A 34 10.65 14.72 -16.21
N PRO A 35 11.51 15.47 -15.51
CA PRO A 35 11.81 15.19 -14.10
C PRO A 35 10.56 15.15 -13.20
N ALA A 36 9.59 16.03 -13.45
CA ALA A 36 8.32 16.04 -12.72
C ALA A 36 7.49 14.78 -12.99
N ALA A 37 7.45 14.33 -14.25
CA ALA A 37 6.72 13.13 -14.63
C ALA A 37 7.39 11.84 -14.11
N ASP A 38 8.72 11.75 -14.11
CA ASP A 38 9.44 10.62 -13.49
C ASP A 38 9.19 10.56 -11.96
N ALA A 39 9.19 11.72 -11.29
CA ALA A 39 8.88 11.78 -9.86
C ALA A 39 7.46 11.27 -9.57
N ILE A 40 6.47 11.69 -10.36
CA ILE A 40 5.08 11.21 -10.24
C ILE A 40 5.01 9.70 -10.53
N PHE A 41 5.67 9.23 -11.59
CA PHE A 41 5.71 7.81 -11.94
C PHE A 41 6.26 6.98 -10.78
N ARG A 42 7.38 7.40 -10.17
CA ARG A 42 7.98 6.72 -9.01
C ARG A 42 7.08 6.76 -7.78
N LEU A 43 6.39 7.88 -7.53
CA LEU A 43 5.45 8.00 -6.41
C LEU A 43 4.31 6.97 -6.53
N PHE A 44 3.69 6.86 -7.70
CA PHE A 44 2.64 5.87 -7.92
C PHE A 44 3.20 4.44 -7.96
N TYR A 45 4.42 4.25 -8.45
CA TYR A 45 5.10 2.96 -8.37
C TYR A 45 5.27 2.51 -6.92
N MET A 46 5.58 3.42 -5.99
CA MET A 46 5.71 3.13 -4.56
C MET A 46 4.38 2.86 -3.84
N SER A 47 3.23 3.02 -4.51
CA SER A 47 1.91 2.83 -3.90
C SER A 47 1.70 1.41 -3.34
N PHE A 48 2.41 0.40 -3.83
CA PHE A 48 2.37 -0.94 -3.22
C PHE A 48 2.77 -0.95 -1.74
N LEU A 49 3.63 -0.02 -1.28
CA LEU A 49 4.03 0.08 0.13
C LEU A 49 2.85 0.41 1.04
N ILE A 50 1.86 1.14 0.52
CA ILE A 50 0.63 1.47 1.24
C ILE A 50 -0.10 0.18 1.61
N ASN A 51 -0.07 -0.84 0.76
CA ASN A 51 -0.69 -2.14 1.03
C ASN A 51 -0.21 -2.75 2.35
N CYS A 52 1.11 -2.72 2.57
CA CYS A 52 1.73 -3.27 3.77
C CYS A 52 1.37 -2.45 5.02
N ALA A 53 1.29 -1.13 4.90
CA ALA A 53 1.06 -0.22 6.03
C ALA A 53 -0.42 -0.10 6.42
N VAL A 54 -1.34 -0.33 5.49
CA VAL A 54 -2.78 -0.14 5.73
C VAL A 54 -3.38 -1.23 6.62
N ASN A 55 -2.83 -2.45 6.62
CA ASN A 55 -3.45 -3.58 7.30
C ASN A 55 -3.67 -3.33 8.81
N PRO A 56 -2.67 -2.88 9.59
CA PRO A 56 -2.88 -2.50 10.99
C PRO A 56 -3.89 -1.38 11.18
N ILE A 57 -3.97 -0.41 10.26
CA ILE A 57 -4.97 0.67 10.29
C ILE A 57 -6.37 0.07 10.16
N ILE A 58 -6.59 -0.76 9.14
CA ILE A 58 -7.88 -1.43 8.92
C ILE A 58 -8.26 -2.28 10.13
N TYR A 59 -7.34 -3.08 10.67
CA TYR A 59 -7.62 -3.91 11.84
C TYR A 59 -7.97 -3.06 13.06
N ASN A 60 -7.25 -1.95 13.27
CA ASN A 60 -7.55 -1.05 14.36
C ASN A 60 -8.94 -0.40 14.24
N PHE A 61 -9.45 -0.12 13.04
CA PHE A 61 -10.82 0.40 12.88
C PHE A 61 -11.90 -0.69 12.89
N TYR A 62 -11.69 -1.80 12.19
CA TYR A 62 -12.72 -2.79 11.87
C TYR A 62 -12.68 -4.07 12.70
N ASP A 63 -11.62 -4.33 13.46
CA ASP A 63 -11.50 -5.52 14.30
C ASP A 63 -11.39 -5.16 15.79
N ARG A 64 -12.47 -5.42 16.52
CA ARG A 64 -12.55 -5.18 17.97
C ARG A 64 -11.68 -6.15 18.76
N ASN A 65 -11.50 -7.38 18.29
CA ASN A 65 -10.66 -8.38 18.94
C ASN A 65 -9.18 -8.02 18.77
N PHE A 66 -8.79 -7.60 17.57
CA PHE A 66 -7.46 -7.06 17.31
C PHE A 66 -7.09 -5.94 18.28
N ARG A 67 -7.98 -4.93 18.44
CA ARG A 67 -7.76 -3.85 19.41
C ARG A 67 -7.55 -4.36 20.83
N LYS A 68 -8.42 -5.27 21.29
CA LYS A 68 -8.33 -5.84 22.64
C LYS A 68 -7.00 -6.57 22.86
N GLU A 69 -6.56 -7.36 21.90
CA GLU A 69 -5.27 -8.07 21.99
C GLU A 69 -4.07 -7.12 21.95
N CYS A 70 -4.11 -6.07 21.13
CA CYS A 70 -3.08 -5.02 21.16
C CYS A 70 -2.98 -4.34 22.54
N PHE A 71 -4.11 -3.94 23.14
CA PHE A 71 -4.12 -3.37 24.48
C PHE A 71 -3.63 -4.37 25.53
N ARG A 72 -4.02 -5.64 25.42
CA ARG A 72 -3.56 -6.71 26.29
C ARG A 72 -2.04 -6.88 26.21
N MET A 73 -1.46 -6.97 25.02
CA MET A 73 -0.01 -7.08 24.83
C MET A 73 0.75 -5.90 25.44
N LEU A 74 0.26 -4.67 25.25
CA LEU A 74 0.87 -3.47 25.83
C LEU A 74 0.73 -3.42 27.36
N SER A 75 -0.36 -3.96 27.92
CA SER A 75 -0.61 -3.98 29.37
C SER A 75 0.28 -4.96 30.15
N PHE A 76 0.79 -6.01 29.50
CA PHE A 76 1.68 -7.00 30.12
C PHE A 76 3.16 -6.56 30.17
N SER A 77 3.53 -5.49 29.48
CA SER A 77 4.91 -4.96 29.51
C SER A 77 5.24 -4.16 30.79
N ARG A 78 4.40 -4.25 31.83
CA ARG A 78 4.53 -3.50 33.10
C ARG A 78 4.78 -4.38 34.34
N LYS A 79 5.27 -5.61 34.19
CA LYS A 79 5.73 -6.43 35.32
C LYS A 79 7.23 -6.68 35.23
#